data_AF-A0A2B2LDV3-F1
#
_entry.id   AF-A0A2B2LDV3-F1
#
_cell.length_a   1.000
_cell.length_b   1.000
_cell.length_c   1.000
_cell.angle_alpha   90.00
_cell.angle_beta   90.00
_cell.angle_gamma   90.00
#
_symmetry.space_group_name_H-M   'P 1'
#
loop_
_entity.id
_entity.type
_entity.pdbx_description
1 polymer ?
#
loop_
_entity_poly.entity_id
_entity_poly.type
_entity_poly.pdbx_seq_one_letter_code
_entity_poly.pdbx_strand_id
1 'polypeptide(L)' 'MVGDLIHWILVFLEGLGYWGVMLGIIIGIIPIEILLAYAGYLVSSGIISFLSAIVFGTIGGVITQLY' A
#
# COMPACT_ATOMS: atom_id res chain seq x y z
N MET A 1 -12.58 4.59 16.56
CA MET A 1 -11.62 3.57 17.07
C MET A 1 -11.02 2.73 15.95
N VAL A 2 -11.80 1.99 15.14
CA VAL A 2 -11.24 1.19 14.01
C VAL A 2 -10.80 2.06 12.83
N GLY A 3 -11.57 3.10 12.49
CA GLY A 3 -11.20 4.05 11.43
C GLY A 3 -9.88 4.78 11.72
N ASP A 4 -9.66 5.16 12.99
CA ASP A 4 -8.41 5.79 13.44
C ASP A 4 -7.19 4.87 13.27
N LEU A 5 -7.37 3.56 13.53
CA LEU A 5 -6.33 2.56 13.31
C LEU A 5 -5.97 2.44 11.83
N ILE A 6 -6.97 2.32 10.95
CA ILE A 6 -6.75 2.24 9.50
C ILE A 6 -6.04 3.50 9.01
N HIS A 7 -6.51 4.68 9.44
CA HIS A 7 -5.89 5.94 9.07
C HIS A 7 -4.42 6.03 9.53
N TRP A 8 -4.14 5.65 10.78
CA TRP A 8 -2.77 5.64 11.30
C TRP A 8 -1.84 4.71 10.50
N ILE A 9 -2.31 3.51 10.15
CA ILE A 9 -1.55 2.58 9.32
C ILE A 9 -1.30 3.18 7.92
N LEU A 10 -2.32 3.77 7.28
CA LEU A 10 -2.17 4.36 5.94
C LEU A 10 -1.14 5.51 5.95
N VAL A 11 -1.17 6.38 6.96
CA VAL A 11 -0.19 7.46 7.14
C VAL A 11 1.22 6.90 7.37
N PHE A 12 1.34 5.82 8.14
CA PHE A 12 2.62 5.12 8.32
C PHE A 12 3.15 4.55 6.99
N LEU A 13 2.28 3.91 6.20
CA LEU A 13 2.65 3.36 4.90
C LEU A 13 3.02 4.44 3.88
N GLU A 14 2.34 5.59 3.90
CA GLU A 14 2.70 6.75 3.08
C GLU A 14 4.13 7.22 3.35
N GLY A 15 4.54 7.28 4.62
CA GLY A 15 5.90 7.64 5.01
C GLY A 15 6.98 6.69 4.46
N LEU A 16 6.60 5.50 4.02
CA LEU A 16 7.49 4.49 3.42
C LEU A 16 7.48 4.53 1.87
N GLY A 17 6.65 5.37 1.26
CA GLY A 17 6.53 5.50 -0.20
C GLY A 17 6.15 4.18 -0.87
N TYR A 18 6.86 3.81 -1.94
CA TYR A 18 6.58 2.58 -2.70
C TYR A 18 6.79 1.29 -1.88
N TRP A 19 7.65 1.33 -0.86
CA TRP A 19 7.79 0.21 0.09
C TRP A 19 6.55 0.02 0.96
N GLY A 20 5.85 1.10 1.30
CA GLY A 20 4.61 1.03 2.07
C GLY A 20 3.51 0.28 1.35
N VAL A 21 3.39 0.47 0.03
CA VAL A 21 2.43 -0.29 -0.79
C VAL A 21 2.74 -1.79 -0.76
N MET A 22 4.01 -2.16 -0.95
CA MET A 22 4.43 -3.57 -0.93
C MET A 22 4.21 -4.22 0.44
N LEU A 23 4.65 -3.56 1.52
CA LEU A 23 4.51 -4.06 2.88
C LEU A 23 3.06 -4.13 3.32
N GLY A 24 2.23 -3.16 2.95
CA GLY A 24 0.81 -3.19 3.26
C GLY A 24 0.12 -4.42 2.67
N ILE A 25 0.50 -4.82 1.44
CA ILE A 25 -0.02 -6.03 0.80
C ILE A 25 0.49 -7.27 1.54
N ILE A 26 1.79 -7.37 1.78
CA ILE A 26 2.43 -8.51 2.46
C ILE A 26 1.86 -8.75 3.87
N ILE A 27 1.62 -7.69 4.63
CA ILE A 27 1.12 -7.79 6.00
C ILE A 27 -0.37 -8.16 6.02
N GLY A 28 -1.16 -7.75 5.02
CA GLY A 28 -2.57 -8.14 4.89
C GLY A 28 -3.49 -7.64 6.01
N ILE A 29 -3.10 -6.60 6.75
CA ILE A 29 -3.86 -6.08 7.90
C ILE A 29 -5.04 -5.19 7.49
N ILE A 30 -4.98 -4.57 6.30
CA ILE A 30 -6.05 -3.75 5.70
C ILE A 30 -6.55 -4.46 4.44
N PRO A 31 -7.86 -4.42 4.12
CA PRO A 31 -8.38 -4.89 2.84
C PRO A 31 -7.60 -4.32 1.65
N ILE A 32 -7.24 -5.18 0.72
CA ILE A 32 -6.34 -4.81 -0.37
C ILE A 32 -6.95 -3.75 -1.30
N GLU A 33 -8.28 -3.69 -1.39
CA GLU A 33 -9.02 -2.68 -2.16
C GLU A 33 -8.77 -1.26 -1.63
N ILE A 34 -8.75 -1.10 -0.30
CA ILE A 34 -8.49 0.18 0.35
C ILE A 34 -7.02 0.57 0.15
N LEU A 35 -6.12 -0.39 0.30
CA LEU A 35 -4.69 -0.16 0.15
C LEU A 35 -4.31 0.21 -1.29
N LEU A 36 -4.86 -0.49 -2.29
CA LEU A 36 -4.64 -0.21 -3.71
C LEU A 36 -5.25 1.14 -4.12
N ALA A 37 -6.44 1.48 -3.61
CA ALA A 37 -7.02 2.80 -3.80
C ALA A 37 -6.14 3.90 -3.21
N TYR A 38 -5.57 3.66 -2.02
CA TYR A 38 -4.63 4.59 -1.39
C TYR A 38 -3.33 4.74 -2.18
N ALA A 39 -2.77 3.65 -2.70
CA ALA A 39 -1.61 3.70 -3.59
C ALA A 39 -1.91 4.54 -4.85
N GLY A 40 -3.11 4.41 -5.42
CA GLY A 40 -3.59 5.26 -6.52
C GLY A 40 -3.66 6.74 -6.14
N TYR A 41 -4.12 7.05 -4.93
CA TYR A 41 -4.10 8.42 -4.39
C TYR A 41 -2.67 8.97 -4.26
N LEU A 42 -1.72 8.18 -3.76
CA LEU A 42 -0.31 8.58 -3.65
C LEU A 42 0.33 8.86 -5.02
N VAL A 43 -0.03 8.08 -6.05
CA VAL A 43 0.38 8.34 -7.43
C VAL A 43 -0.22 9.65 -7.93
N SER A 44 -1.52 9.88 -7.70
CA SER A 44 -2.19 11.12 -8.14
C SER A 44 -1.64 12.37 -7.47
N SER A 45 -1.15 12.23 -6.23
CA SER A 45 -0.55 13.30 -5.44
C SER A 45 0.94 13.53 -5.76
N GLY A 46 1.53 12.72 -6.66
CA GLY A 46 2.94 12.83 -7.04
C GLY A 46 3.93 12.32 -5.99
N ILE A 47 3.46 11.62 -4.95
CA ILE A 47 4.30 11.10 -3.85
C ILE A 47 5.08 9.87 -4.31
N ILE A 48 4.45 9.01 -5.13
CA ILE A 48 5.10 7.84 -5.73
C ILE A 48 4.85 7.82 -7.25
N SER A 49 5.78 7.22 -8.00
CA SER A 49 5.60 7.03 -9.43
C SER A 49 4.65 5.87 -9.71
N PHE A 50 3.81 6.02 -10.73
CA PHE A 50 2.90 4.97 -11.19
C PHE A 50 3.62 3.65 -11.50
N LEU A 51 4.77 3.74 -12.17
CA LEU A 51 5.54 2.55 -12.56
C LEU A 51 6.09 1.81 -11.32
N SER A 52 6.61 2.55 -10.34
CA SER A 52 7.02 1.94 -9.06
C SER A 52 5.83 1.33 -8.32
N ALA A 53 4.67 1.98 -8.30
CA ALA A 53 3.49 1.44 -7.63
C ALA A 53 3.05 0.09 -8.24
N ILE A 54 3.10 -0.03 -9.57
CA ILE A 54 2.83 -1.30 -10.27
C ILE A 54 3.84 -2.37 -9.86
N VAL A 55 5.14 -2.10 -10.00
CA VAL A 55 6.20 -3.10 -9.75
C VAL A 55 6.14 -3.60 -8.30
N PHE A 56 6.08 -2.68 -7.33
CA PHE A 56 6.05 -3.02 -5.92
C PHE A 56 4.72 -3.68 -5.52
N GLY A 57 3.60 -3.25 -6.10
CA GLY A 57 2.29 -3.89 -5.90
C GLY A 57 2.26 -5.33 -6.41
N THR A 58 2.80 -5.57 -7.61
CA THR A 58 2.90 -6.91 -8.19
C THR A 58 3.82 -7.82 -7.37
N ILE A 59 4.99 -7.34 -6.95
CA ILE A 59 5.91 -8.11 -6.09
C ILE A 59 5.25 -8.47 -4.77
N GLY A 60 4.61 -7.48 -4.11
CA GLY A 60 3.89 -7.71 -2.85
C GLY A 60 2.80 -8.77 -3.01
N GLY A 61 2.00 -8.68 -4.08
CA GLY A 61 0.94 -9.64 -4.41
C GLY A 61 1.47 -11.06 -4.65
N VAL A 62 2.58 -11.20 -5.37
CA VAL A 62 3.22 -12.51 -5.61
C VAL A 62 3.77 -13.09 -4.31
N ILE A 63 4.36 -12.27 -3.44
CA ILE A 63 4.86 -12.71 -2.14
C ILE A 63 3.72 -13.20 -1.25
N THR A 64 2.57 -12.49 -1.21
CA THR A 64 1.37 -12.95 -0.49
C THR A 64 0.74 -14.21 -1.08
N GLN A 65 1.07 -14.60 -2.30
CA GLN A 65 0.56 -15.86 -2.88
C GLN A 65 1.38 -17.08 -2.41
N LEU A 66 2.60 -16.86 -1.89
CA LEU A 66 3.49 -17.94 -1.47
C LEU A 66 3.10 -18.54 -0.11
N TYR A 67 2.28 -17.84 0.69
CA TYR A 67 1.80 -18.25 2.01
C TYR A 67 0.42 -17.66 2.29
#